data_AF-A0AAW2TXX9-F1
#
_entry.id   AF-A0AAW2TXX9-F1
#
_cell.length_a   1.000
_cell.length_b   1.000
_cell.length_c   1.000
_cell.angle_alpha   90.00
_cell.angle_beta   90.00
_cell.angle_gamma   90.00
#
_symmetry.space_group_name_H-M   'P 1'
#
loop_
_entity.id
_entity.type
_entity.pdbx_description
1 polymer ?
#
loop_
_entity_poly.entity_id
_entity_poly.type
_entity_poly.pdbx_seq_one_letter_code
_entity_poly.pdbx_strand_id
1 'polypeptide(L)'
;MFGAERNQAIKEEVEKLLKAKYIRPVQYPEWLANVVLVPKPNGKWRLCIDFTDLNKACPKDPFPLPRIDTLVDSTSGCEMLSFLDAYQGYNQIP
;
A
#
# COMPACT_ATOMS: atom_id res chain seq x y z
N MET A 1 -5.68 27.88 -1.26
CA MET A 1 -5.13 27.74 -2.63
C MET A 1 -4.14 26.55 -2.64
N PHE A 2 -4.59 25.34 -2.31
CA PHE A 2 -3.71 24.16 -2.11
C PHE A 2 -3.47 23.34 -3.39
N GLY A 3 -4.03 23.76 -4.53
CA GLY A 3 -4.00 22.96 -5.77
C GLY A 3 -2.59 22.76 -6.32
N ALA A 4 -1.74 23.80 -6.29
CA ALA A 4 -0.39 23.73 -6.87
C ALA A 4 0.54 22.79 -6.09
N GLU A 5 0.60 22.92 -4.76
CA GLU A 5 1.40 22.03 -3.89
C GLU A 5 0.94 20.58 -3.97
N ARG A 6 -0.39 20.35 -4.01
CA ARG A 6 -0.96 19.01 -4.19
C ARG A 6 -0.59 18.41 -5.53
N ASN A 7 -0.70 19.18 -6.61
CA ASN A 7 -0.34 18.72 -7.95
C ASN A 7 1.15 18.39 -8.05
N GLN A 8 2.00 19.17 -7.38
CA GLN A 8 3.44 18.90 -7.31
C GLN A 8 3.72 17.58 -6.57
N ALA A 9 3.12 17.39 -5.39
CA ALA A 9 3.26 16.15 -4.63
C ALA A 9 2.75 14.91 -5.39
N ILE A 10 1.67 15.05 -6.16
CA ILE A 10 1.17 13.96 -7.03
C ILE A 10 2.20 13.61 -8.10
N LYS A 11 2.74 14.61 -8.80
CA LYS A 11 3.73 14.39 -9.86
C LYS A 11 4.97 13.68 -9.34
N GLU A 12 5.51 14.13 -8.20
CA GLU A 12 6.70 13.55 -7.58
C GLU A 12 6.47 12.08 -7.19
N GLU A 13 5.34 11.76 -6.56
CA GLU A 13 5.07 10.37 -6.16
C GLU A 13 4.80 9.48 -7.38
N VAL A 14 4.09 9.97 -8.40
CA VAL A 14 3.86 9.23 -9.66
C VAL A 14 5.18 8.94 -10.37
N GLU A 15 6.07 9.92 -10.50
CA GLU A 15 7.38 9.74 -11.13
C GLU A 15 8.23 8.71 -10.39
N LYS A 16 8.22 8.76 -9.06
CA LYS A 16 8.90 7.76 -8.22
C LYS A 16 8.35 6.36 -8.42
N LEU A 17 7.02 6.20 -8.46
CA LEU A 17 6.38 4.90 -8.69
C LEU A 17 6.67 4.35 -10.09
N LEU A 18 6.69 5.21 -11.12
CA LEU A 18 7.09 4.85 -12.48
C LEU A 18 8.56 4.40 -12.54
N LYS A 19 9.47 5.15 -11.90
CA LYS A 19 10.90 4.81 -11.86
C LYS A 19 11.16 3.48 -11.15
N ALA A 20 10.41 3.18 -10.09
CA ALA A 20 10.43 1.90 -9.39
C ALA A 20 9.76 0.77 -10.18
N LYS A 21 9.10 1.06 -11.31
CA LYS A 21 8.32 0.12 -12.12
C LYS A 21 7.12 -0.50 -11.40
N TYR A 22 6.64 0.13 -10.33
CA TYR A 22 5.43 -0.32 -9.60
C TYR A 22 4.15 0.01 -10.37
N ILE A 23 4.19 1.04 -11.22
CA ILE A 23 3.07 1.42 -12.09
C ILE A 23 3.55 1.62 -13.52
N ARG A 24 2.63 1.62 -14.47
CA ARG A 24 2.87 1.88 -15.89
C ARG A 24 1.74 2.72 -16.49
N PRO A 25 1.99 3.51 -17.54
CA PRO A 25 0.92 4.15 -18.29
C PRO A 25 0.03 3.09 -18.96
N VAL A 26 -1.28 3.36 -18.97
CA VAL A 26 -2.30 2.54 -19.65
C VAL A 26 -3.10 3.44 -20.56
N GLN A 27 -3.32 3.01 -21.80
CA GLN A 27 -4.23 3.67 -22.74
C GLN A 27 -5.57 2.95 -22.70
N TYR A 28 -6.66 3.72 -22.66
CA TYR A 28 -8.05 3.21 -22.64
C TYR A 28 -8.34 2.20 -21.50
N PRO A 29 -8.30 2.65 -20.23
CA PRO A 29 -8.59 1.76 -19.11
C PRO A 29 -10.09 1.47 -19.01
N GLU A 30 -10.44 0.21 -18.73
CA GLU A 30 -11.83 -0.19 -18.42
C GLU A 30 -12.27 0.26 -17.02
N TRP A 31 -11.32 0.37 -16.09
CA TRP A 31 -11.55 0.77 -14.71
C TRP A 31 -10.76 2.02 -14.35
N LEU A 32 -11.38 2.92 -13.61
CA LEU A 32 -10.75 4.13 -13.08
C LEU A 32 -11.05 4.26 -11.59
N ALA A 33 -10.04 4.66 -10.82
CA ALA A 33 -10.15 4.90 -9.38
C ALA A 33 -9.59 6.30 -9.06
N ASN A 34 -10.18 6.96 -8.07
CA ASN A 34 -9.77 8.31 -7.69
C ASN A 34 -8.43 8.30 -6.94
N VAL A 35 -7.63 9.34 -7.18
CA VAL A 35 -6.40 9.61 -6.42
C VAL A 35 -6.72 10.57 -5.29
N VAL A 36 -6.35 10.18 -4.06
CA VAL A 36 -6.56 10.94 -2.84
C VAL A 36 -5.20 11.25 -2.21
N LEU A 37 -4.99 12.50 -1.80
CA LEU A 37 -3.80 12.90 -1.05
C LEU A 37 -4.11 12.95 0.44
N VAL A 38 -3.29 12.27 1.23
CA VAL A 38 -3.41 12.23 2.69
C VAL A 38 -2.13 12.83 3.31
N PRO A 39 -2.24 13.83 4.22
CA PRO A 39 -1.08 14.37 4.90
C PRO A 39 -0.56 13.37 5.93
N LYS A 40 0.76 13.18 5.99
CA LYS A 40 1.42 12.42 7.05
C LYS A 40 1.84 13.36 8.19
N PRO A 41 1.96 12.87 9.43
CA PRO A 41 2.45 13.66 10.57
C PRO A 41 3.85 14.25 10.37
N ASN A 42 4.68 13.62 9.51
CA ASN A 42 6.03 14.11 9.19
C ASN A 42 6.05 15.22 8.12
N GLY A 43 4.90 15.83 7.81
CA GLY A 43 4.77 16.90 6.82
C GLY A 43 4.80 16.45 5.35
N LYS A 44 5.00 15.15 5.08
CA LYS A 44 4.96 14.61 3.71
C LYS A 44 3.54 14.24 3.29
N TRP A 45 3.28 14.24 1.99
CA TRP A 45 2.04 13.70 1.43
C TRP A 45 2.14 12.20 1.17
N ARG A 46 1.00 11.50 1.27
CA ARG A 46 0.82 10.12 0.79
C ARG A 46 -0.22 10.15 -0.32
N LEU A 47 0.16 9.62 -1.48
CA LEU A 47 -0.77 9.34 -2.56
C LEU A 47 -1.48 8.01 -2.27
N CYS A 48 -2.80 8.04 -2.22
CA CYS A 48 -3.66 6.89 -1.97
C CYS A 48 -4.61 6.74 -3.17
N ILE A 49 -4.85 5.50 -3.59
CA ILE A 49 -5.86 5.21 -4.61
C ILE A 49 -7.11 4.71 -3.88
N ASP A 50 -8.26 5.31 -4.18
CA ASP A 50 -9.53 4.87 -3.64
C ASP A 50 -10.06 3.65 -4.40
N PHE A 51 -9.69 2.47 -3.92
CA PHE A 51 -10.13 1.19 -4.47
C PHE A 51 -11.50 0.73 -3.96
N THR A 52 -12.33 1.62 -3.40
CA THR A 52 -13.61 1.23 -2.79
C THR A 52 -14.50 0.41 -3.73
N ASP A 53 -14.68 0.84 -4.98
CA ASP A 53 -15.55 0.12 -5.93
C ASP A 53 -14.89 -1.14 -6.49
N LEU A 54 -13.57 -1.10 -6.70
CA LEU A 54 -12.79 -2.28 -7.08
C LEU A 54 -12.89 -3.39 -6.01
N ASN A 55 -12.76 -3.01 -4.74
CA ASN A 55 -12.83 -3.93 -3.60
C ASN A 55 -14.23 -4.53 -3.41
N LYS A 56 -15.30 -3.85 -3.84
CA LYS A 56 -16.66 -4.41 -3.83
C LYS A 56 -16.88 -5.40 -4.98
N ALA A 57 -16.27 -5.15 -6.13
CA ALA A 57 -16.39 -6.01 -7.31
C ALA A 57 -15.53 -7.29 -7.20
N CYS A 58 -14.42 -7.24 -6.47
CA CYS A 58 -13.53 -8.38 -6.28
C CYS A 58 -14.10 -9.39 -5.26
N PRO A 59 -14.14 -10.70 -5.56
CA PRO A 59 -14.48 -11.71 -4.56
C PRO A 59 -13.45 -11.73 -3.43
N LYS A 60 -13.91 -11.92 -2.19
CA LYS A 60 -13.01 -12.02 -1.04
C LYS A 60 -12.35 -13.40 -1.02
N ASP A 61 -11.03 -13.42 -0.94
CA ASP A 61 -10.22 -14.63 -0.74
C ASP A 61 -9.56 -14.57 0.66
N PRO A 62 -10.19 -15.12 1.71
CA PRO A 62 -9.67 -15.02 3.05
C PRO A 62 -8.52 -16.01 3.29
N PHE A 63 -7.31 -15.49 3.49
CA PHE A 63 -6.20 -16.27 4.05
C PHE A 63 -6.36 -16.35 5.58
N PRO A 64 -6.42 -17.56 6.18
CA PRO A 64 -6.62 -17.70 7.62
C PRO A 64 -5.39 -17.19 8.38
N LEU A 65 -5.57 -16.10 9.13
CA LEU A 65 -4.53 -15.59 10.02
C LEU A 65 -4.50 -16.40 11.32
N PRO A 66 -3.32 -16.83 11.80
CA PRO A 66 -3.20 -17.56 13.06
C PRO A 66 -3.63 -16.68 14.24
N ARG A 67 -4.15 -17.30 15.30
CA ARG A 67 -4.44 -16.60 16.55
C ARG A 67 -3.13 -16.18 17.22
N ILE A 68 -3.16 -15.01 17.86
CA ILE A 68 -2.01 -14.46 18.57
C ILE A 68 -1.52 -15.45 19.65
N ASP A 69 -2.44 -16.08 20.40
CA ASP A 69 -2.08 -17.07 21.43
C ASP A 69 -1.30 -18.24 20.84
N THR A 70 -1.73 -18.75 19.67
CA THR A 70 -1.03 -19.83 18.96
C THR A 70 0.38 -19.42 18.55
N LEU A 71 0.56 -18.17 18.11
CA LEU A 71 1.88 -17.64 17.78
C LEU A 71 2.77 -17.55 19.02
N VAL A 72 2.25 -17.03 20.13
CA VAL A 72 3.00 -16.90 21.40
C VAL A 72 3.41 -18.28 21.93
N ASP A 73 2.47 -19.22 22.01
CA ASP A 73 2.75 -20.58 22.48
C ASP A 73 3.79 -21.28 21.60
N SER A 74 3.74 -21.09 20.27
CA SER A 74 4.72 -21.67 19.34
C SER A 74 6.15 -21.15 19.53
N THR A 75 6.29 -19.96 20.12
CA THR A 75 7.61 -19.36 20.43
C THR A 75 8.08 -19.65 21.86
N SER A 76 7.28 -20.37 22.65
CA SER A 76 7.66 -20.73 24.02
C SER A 76 8.89 -21.65 24.01
N GLY A 77 9.90 -21.31 24.83
CA GLY A 77 11.17 -22.04 24.88
C GLY A 77 12.21 -21.61 23.83
N CYS A 78 11.91 -20.66 22.94
CA CYS A 78 12.93 -20.04 22.12
C CYS A 78 13.83 -19.11 22.95
N GLU A 79 15.14 -19.34 22.94
CA GLU A 79 16.11 -18.50 23.67
C GLU A 79 16.29 -17.11 23.04
N MET A 80 15.96 -16.97 21.75
CA MET A 80 16.08 -15.72 21.00
C MET A 80 14.98 -15.61 19.95
N LEU A 81 14.40 -14.42 19.83
CA LEU A 81 13.46 -14.05 18.78
C LEU A 81 14.03 -12.91 17.95
N SER A 82 13.84 -12.97 16.63
CA SER A 82 14.21 -11.90 15.71
C SER A 82 12.95 -11.36 15.02
N PHE A 83 12.84 -10.03 14.96
CA PHE A 83 11.73 -9.36 14.29
C PHE A 83 12.20 -8.79 12.96
N LEU A 84 11.52 -9.16 11.88
CA LEU A 84 11.83 -8.72 10.51
C LEU A 84 10.62 -7.97 9.96
N ASP A 85 10.85 -6.79 9.39
CA ASP A 85 9.82 -6.02 8.70
C ASP A 85 9.97 -6.19 7.18
N ALA A 86 8.94 -6.74 6.55
CA ALA A 86 8.84 -6.81 5.09
C ALA A 86 8.39 -5.46 4.53
N TYR A 87 9.26 -4.45 4.65
CA TYR A 87 8.96 -3.07 4.26
C TYR A 87 8.45 -2.99 2.81
N GLN A 88 7.27 -2.40 2.63
CA GLN A 88 6.58 -2.33 1.34
C GLN A 88 6.37 -3.69 0.66
N GLY A 89 6.18 -4.78 1.41
CA GLY A 89 5.97 -6.13 0.87
C GLY A 89 4.87 -6.21 -0.20
N TYR A 90 3.84 -5.35 -0.11
CA TYR A 90 2.78 -5.26 -1.12
C TYR A 90 3.27 -4.90 -2.53
N ASN A 91 4.37 -4.15 -2.67
CA ASN A 91 4.95 -3.80 -3.98
C ASN A 91 5.95 -4.83 -4.51
N GLN A 92 6.25 -5.88 -3.73
CA GLN A 92 7.25 -6.88 -4.08
C GLN A 92 6.62 -8.11 -4.75
N ILE A 93 5.30 -8.26 -4.64
CA ILE A 93 4.55 -9.33 -5.28
C ILE A 93 4.17 -8.88 -6.71
N PRO A 94 4.47 -9.68 -7.76
CA PRO A 94 4.17 -9.33 -9.15
C PRO A 94 2.69 -9.12 -9.48
#